data_AF-A0A9D5IU28-F1
#
_entry.id   AF-A0A9D5IU28-F1
#
_cell.length_a   1.000
_cell.length_b   1.000
_cell.length_c   1.000
_cell.angle_alpha   90.00
_cell.angle_beta   90.00
_cell.angle_gamma   90.00
#
_symmetry.space_group_name_H-M   'P 1'
#
loop_
_entity.id
_entity.type
_entity.pdbx_description
1 polymer ?
#
loop_
_entity_poly.entity_id
_entity_poly.type
_entity_poly.pdbx_seq_one_letter_code
_entity_poly.pdbx_strand_id
1 'polypeptide(L)'
;MKARIEKKLSKRLVQLHPALYRKAWRDDEHSELAYEQRTRVRHCLSVGGGTDYWGEGMDAYTVWADWKMNWSWHGPFNAYPEGHQFESYPDTGNFRPTTRNLLKLAANCELSERVKARAR
;
A
#
# COMPACT_ATOMS: atom_id res chain seq x y z
N MET A 1 9.06 -0.77 -5.35
CA MET A 1 8.83 -1.55 -4.10
C MET A 1 8.84 -3.04 -4.43
N LYS A 2 9.24 -3.98 -3.54
CA LYS A 2 9.12 -5.44 -3.81
C LYS A 2 7.72 -5.97 -3.46
N ALA A 3 7.16 -6.91 -4.23
CA ALA A 3 5.84 -7.51 -3.96
C ALA A 3 5.68 -8.12 -2.56
N ARG A 4 6.73 -8.75 -2.01
CA ARG A 4 6.68 -9.29 -0.63
C ARG A 4 6.58 -8.19 0.44
N ILE A 5 7.06 -6.99 0.15
CA ILE A 5 6.97 -5.83 1.05
C ILE A 5 5.54 -5.28 1.00
N GLU A 6 4.97 -5.13 -0.20
CA GLU A 6 3.56 -4.76 -0.40
C GLU A 6 2.64 -5.66 0.43
N LYS A 7 2.75 -6.99 0.28
CA LYS A 7 1.96 -7.95 1.05
C LYS A 7 2.06 -7.74 2.56
N LYS A 8 3.27 -7.46 3.07
CA LYS A 8 3.49 -7.22 4.50
C LYS A 8 2.87 -5.90 4.95
N LEU A 9 2.97 -4.85 4.14
CA LEU A 9 2.38 -3.55 4.42
C LEU A 9 0.86 -3.61 4.40
N SER A 10 0.25 -4.23 3.38
CA SER A 10 -1.19 -4.48 3.31
C SER A 10 -1.68 -5.19 4.58
N LYS A 11 -1.02 -6.27 5.01
CA LYS A 11 -1.36 -6.96 6.27
C LYS A 11 -1.28 -6.03 7.48
N ARG A 12 -0.29 -5.15 7.52
CA ARG A 12 -0.06 -4.26 8.67
C ARG A 12 -1.07 -3.12 8.72
N LEU A 13 -1.47 -2.57 7.57
CA LEU A 13 -2.49 -1.53 7.49
C LEU A 13 -3.84 -2.02 8.01
N VAL A 14 -4.25 -3.24 7.64
CA VAL A 14 -5.48 -3.86 8.18
C VAL A 14 -5.41 -4.02 9.71
N GLN A 15 -4.25 -4.37 10.25
CA GLN A 15 -4.06 -4.46 11.71
C GLN A 15 -4.10 -3.11 12.43
N LEU A 16 -3.60 -2.05 11.78
CA LEU A 16 -3.57 -0.71 12.35
C LEU A 16 -4.94 -0.02 12.28
N HIS A 17 -5.68 -0.26 11.20
CA HIS A 17 -6.97 0.38 10.93
C HIS A 17 -8.05 -0.64 10.54
N PRO A 18 -8.46 -1.52 11.47
CA PRO A 18 -9.45 -2.56 11.19
C PRO A 18 -10.83 -2.00 10.86
N ALA A 19 -11.17 -0.80 11.35
CA ALA A 19 -12.43 -0.14 11.01
C ALA A 19 -12.50 0.29 9.54
N LEU A 20 -11.39 0.83 9.02
CA LEU A 20 -11.27 1.25 7.61
C LEU A 20 -11.24 0.04 6.68
N TYR A 21 -10.47 -0.99 7.05
CA TYR A 21 -10.24 -2.18 6.23
C TYR A 21 -11.09 -3.39 6.62
N ARG A 22 -12.26 -3.16 7.21
CA ARG A 22 -13.13 -4.25 7.70
C ARG A 22 -13.52 -5.26 6.62
N LYS A 23 -13.67 -4.78 5.37
CA LYS A 23 -14.04 -5.59 4.20
C LYS A 23 -12.83 -6.11 3.42
N ALA A 24 -11.61 -5.91 3.93
CA ALA A 24 -10.43 -6.42 3.25
C ALA A 24 -10.47 -7.95 3.19
N TRP A 25 -10.24 -8.49 2.01
CA TRP A 25 -10.27 -9.93 1.75
C TRP A 25 -8.90 -10.40 1.27
N ARG A 26 -8.66 -11.70 1.39
CA ARG A 26 -7.40 -12.32 0.98
C ARG A 26 -7.55 -12.72 -0.48
N ASP A 27 -6.73 -12.12 -1.33
CA ASP A 27 -6.73 -12.37 -2.75
C ASP A 27 -5.87 -13.60 -3.09
N ASP A 28 -6.43 -14.59 -3.77
CA ASP A 28 -5.72 -15.81 -4.13
C ASP A 28 -4.83 -15.65 -5.38
N GLU A 29 -5.02 -14.55 -6.12
CA GLU A 29 -4.20 -14.20 -7.27
C GLU A 29 -2.88 -13.50 -6.86
N HIS A 30 -2.05 -13.22 -7.86
CA HIS A 30 -0.85 -12.40 -7.65
C HIS A 30 -1.24 -10.93 -7.71
N SER A 31 -0.67 -10.08 -6.86
CA SER A 31 -0.85 -8.64 -7.02
C SER A 31 -0.23 -8.16 -8.33
N GLU A 32 -0.73 -7.05 -8.88
CA GLU A 32 -0.17 -6.40 -10.08
C GLU A 32 1.36 -6.27 -10.01
N LEU A 33 1.87 -5.79 -8.87
CA LEU A 33 3.31 -5.67 -8.63
C LEU A 33 4.05 -7.03 -8.65
N ALA A 34 3.39 -8.09 -8.20
CA ALA A 34 3.94 -9.44 -8.27
C ALA A 34 3.98 -9.98 -9.70
N TYR A 35 2.98 -9.67 -10.52
CA TYR A 35 2.96 -9.97 -11.96
C TYR A 35 4.09 -9.23 -12.69
N GLU A 36 4.21 -7.91 -12.50
CA GLU A 36 5.27 -7.08 -13.11
C GLU A 36 6.67 -7.60 -12.76
N GLN A 37 6.88 -7.99 -11.51
CA GLN A 37 8.17 -8.49 -11.02
C GLN A 37 8.41 -9.98 -11.32
N ARG A 38 7.44 -10.67 -11.95
CA ARG A 38 7.46 -12.13 -12.19
C ARG A 38 7.72 -12.92 -10.91
N THR A 39 7.13 -12.48 -9.79
CA THR A 39 7.26 -13.14 -8.49
C THR A 39 6.02 -13.95 -8.15
N ARG A 40 6.20 -15.05 -7.41
CA ARG A 40 5.08 -15.92 -6.96
C ARG A 40 4.42 -15.42 -5.67
N VAL A 41 4.43 -14.10 -5.43
CA VAL A 41 3.79 -13.53 -4.24
C VAL A 41 2.29 -13.48 -4.45
N ARG A 42 1.55 -14.26 -3.65
CA ARG A 42 0.08 -14.35 -3.63
C ARG A 42 -0.49 -14.03 -2.26
N HIS A 43 -1.80 -14.02 -2.08
CA HIS A 43 -2.44 -13.85 -0.77
C HIS A 43 -2.16 -12.48 -0.16
N CYS A 44 -2.18 -11.45 -1.00
CA CYS A 44 -2.20 -10.07 -0.55
C CYS A 44 -3.59 -9.77 0.05
N LEU A 45 -3.64 -8.84 1.01
CA LEU A 45 -4.93 -8.29 1.43
C LEU A 45 -5.31 -7.21 0.43
N SER A 46 -6.53 -7.34 -0.10
CA SER A 46 -7.11 -6.49 -1.13
C SER A 46 -8.45 -5.92 -0.64
N VAL A 47 -8.85 -4.81 -1.24
CA VAL A 47 -10.10 -4.08 -1.00
C VAL A 47 -10.73 -3.71 -2.33
N GLY A 48 -12.03 -3.41 -2.30
CA GLY A 48 -12.82 -3.34 -3.52
C GLY A 48 -13.10 -4.74 -4.05
N GLY A 49 -13.27 -4.85 -5.36
CA GLY A 49 -13.80 -6.05 -5.98
C GLY A 49 -15.31 -6.22 -5.73
N GLY A 50 -15.88 -7.21 -6.42
CA GLY A 50 -17.32 -7.47 -6.42
C GLY A 50 -18.04 -6.70 -7.52
N THR A 51 -19.36 -6.60 -7.39
CA THR A 51 -20.20 -5.91 -8.37
C THR A 51 -20.92 -4.73 -7.72
N ASP A 52 -21.07 -3.64 -8.45
CA ASP A 52 -21.86 -2.49 -8.03
C ASP A 52 -23.37 -2.79 -8.10
N TYR A 53 -24.20 -1.77 -7.85
CA TYR A 53 -25.66 -1.90 -7.92
C TYR A 53 -26.17 -2.32 -9.31
N TRP A 54 -25.45 -1.99 -10.37
CA TRP A 54 -25.78 -2.31 -11.75
C TRP A 54 -25.19 -3.65 -12.22
N GLY A 55 -24.45 -4.35 -11.36
CA GLY A 55 -23.78 -5.59 -11.69
C GLY A 55 -22.42 -5.40 -12.38
N GLU A 56 -21.91 -4.17 -12.47
CA GLU A 56 -20.60 -3.89 -13.04
C GLU A 56 -19.50 -4.25 -12.05
N GLY A 57 -18.45 -4.90 -12.55
CA GLY A 57 -17.30 -5.28 -11.74
C GLY A 57 -16.61 -4.04 -11.18
N MET A 58 -16.47 -3.97 -9.86
CA MET A 58 -15.65 -2.95 -9.21
C MET A 58 -14.18 -3.38 -9.20
N ASP A 59 -13.29 -2.43 -9.42
CA ASP A 59 -11.85 -2.67 -9.35
C ASP A 59 -11.44 -3.20 -7.97
N ALA A 60 -10.50 -4.13 -7.97
CA ALA A 60 -9.84 -4.61 -6.78
C ALA A 60 -8.43 -4.01 -6.68
N TYR A 61 -8.12 -3.47 -5.51
CA TYR A 61 -6.81 -2.88 -5.21
C TYR A 61 -6.20 -3.60 -4.01
N THR A 62 -4.86 -3.72 -3.96
CA THR A 62 -4.21 -4.12 -2.71
C THR A 62 -4.49 -3.05 -1.65
N VAL A 63 -4.61 -3.45 -0.37
CA VAL A 63 -4.83 -2.50 0.74
C VAL A 63 -3.77 -1.40 0.75
N TRP A 64 -2.53 -1.74 0.37
CA TRP A 64 -1.46 -0.76 0.23
C TRP A 64 -1.71 0.24 -0.91
N ALA A 65 -2.16 -0.22 -2.07
CA ALA A 65 -2.47 0.64 -3.21
C ALA A 65 -3.64 1.59 -2.87
N ASP A 66 -4.72 1.05 -2.29
CA ASP A 66 -5.85 1.85 -1.82
C ASP A 66 -5.43 2.90 -0.78
N TRP A 67 -4.65 2.50 0.23
CA TRP A 67 -4.12 3.43 1.21
C TRP A 67 -3.27 4.54 0.55
N LYS A 68 -2.39 4.19 -0.39
CA LYS A 68 -1.54 5.16 -1.08
C LYS A 68 -2.35 6.18 -1.89
N MET A 69 -3.52 5.79 -2.42
CA MET A 69 -4.43 6.67 -3.15
C MET A 69 -5.31 7.52 -2.23
N ASN A 70 -5.74 6.97 -1.09
CA ASN A 70 -6.81 7.55 -0.28
C ASN A 70 -6.38 8.06 1.11
N TRP A 71 -5.12 7.90 1.52
CA TRP A 71 -4.67 8.27 2.87
C TRP A 71 -4.94 9.73 3.24
N SER A 72 -4.91 10.66 2.26
CA SER A 72 -5.22 12.08 2.44
C SER A 72 -6.68 12.34 2.82
N TRP A 73 -7.57 11.39 2.51
CA TRP A 73 -9.01 11.49 2.72
C TRP A 73 -9.50 10.72 3.96
N HIS A 74 -8.68 9.82 4.52
CA HIS A 74 -9.13 8.89 5.57
C HIS A 74 -8.79 9.28 7.02
N GLY A 75 -7.80 10.15 7.30
CA GLY A 75 -7.38 10.53 8.68
C GLY A 75 -6.92 9.35 9.57
N PRO A 76 -6.17 9.52 10.69
CA PRO A 76 -5.61 10.69 11.37
C PRO A 76 -4.09 10.77 11.17
N PHE A 77 -3.63 10.67 9.92
CA PHE A 77 -2.23 10.90 9.63
C PHE A 77 -2.04 12.41 9.56
N ASN A 78 -1.47 13.02 10.61
CA ASN A 78 -1.00 14.39 10.49
C ASN A 78 -0.06 14.43 9.30
N ALA A 79 -0.30 15.33 8.34
CA ALA A 79 0.72 15.58 7.34
C ALA A 79 1.99 16.05 8.07
N TYR A 80 3.15 15.77 7.52
CA TYR A 80 4.34 16.46 8.00
C TYR A 80 4.12 17.98 7.93
N PRO A 81 4.60 18.74 8.93
CA PRO A 81 4.39 20.18 9.00
C PRO A 81 4.96 20.89 7.77
N GLU A 82 4.40 22.06 7.47
CA GLU A 82 4.81 22.93 6.37
C GLU A 82 6.33 23.21 6.44
N GLY A 83 7.05 23.03 5.33
CA GLY A 83 8.51 23.16 5.27
C GLY A 83 9.31 21.89 5.59
N HIS A 84 8.66 20.75 5.86
CA HIS A 84 9.33 19.46 6.03
C HIS A 84 9.68 18.80 4.69
N GLN A 85 10.77 18.02 4.61
CA GLN A 85 11.17 17.32 3.37
C GLN A 85 10.09 16.36 2.80
N PHE A 86 9.16 15.95 3.65
CA PHE A 86 8.02 15.09 3.31
C PHE A 86 6.68 15.80 3.54
N GLU A 87 6.65 17.12 3.42
CA GLU A 87 5.41 17.89 3.44
C GLU A 87 4.35 17.27 2.52
N SER A 88 3.08 17.30 2.95
CA SER A 88 1.97 16.63 2.26
C SER A 88 2.05 15.10 2.22
N TYR A 89 2.90 14.45 3.02
CA TYR A 89 2.89 13.00 3.26
C TYR A 89 2.47 12.67 4.70
N PRO A 90 1.95 11.46 4.97
CA PRO A 90 1.50 11.09 6.30
C PRO A 90 2.67 10.97 7.28
N ASP A 91 2.54 11.60 8.44
CA ASP A 91 3.45 11.41 9.57
C ASP A 91 3.34 9.96 10.06
N THR A 92 4.43 9.24 9.87
CA THR A 92 4.55 7.82 10.23
C THR A 92 5.29 7.66 11.57
N GLY A 93 5.52 8.75 12.30
CA GLY A 93 6.24 8.79 13.58
C GLY A 93 5.64 7.88 14.64
N ASN A 94 4.30 7.79 14.69
CA ASN A 94 3.55 6.93 15.61
C ASN A 94 3.52 5.45 15.22
N PHE A 95 4.03 5.09 14.04
CA PHE A 95 4.12 3.69 13.67
C PHE A 95 5.20 2.98 14.45
N ARG A 96 4.92 1.71 14.83
CA ARG A 96 5.93 0.84 15.44
C ARG A 96 7.20 0.84 14.57
N PRO A 97 8.41 0.78 15.17
CA PRO A 97 9.66 0.81 14.42
C PRO A 97 9.73 -0.22 13.28
N THR A 98 9.11 -1.39 13.46
CA THR A 98 9.01 -2.43 12.43
C THR A 98 8.22 -1.98 11.20
N THR A 99 7.13 -1.25 11.39
CA THR A 99 6.32 -0.69 10.30
C THR A 99 7.07 0.46 9.62
N ARG A 100 7.70 1.35 10.38
CA ARG A 100 8.56 2.42 9.81
C ARG A 100 9.71 1.84 8.97
N ASN A 101 10.36 0.78 9.44
CA ASN A 101 11.44 0.14 8.72
C ASN A 101 10.95 -0.50 7.40
N LEU A 102 9.74 -1.08 7.39
CA LEU A 102 9.13 -1.59 6.16
C LEU A 102 8.80 -0.47 5.17
N LEU A 103 8.30 0.68 5.65
CA LEU A 103 8.05 1.86 4.81
C LEU A 103 9.35 2.43 4.21
N LYS A 104 10.38 2.59 5.04
CA LYS A 104 11.72 3.00 4.57
C LYS A 104 12.27 2.03 3.52
N LEU A 105 12.13 0.72 3.75
CA LEU A 105 12.56 -0.29 2.79
C LEU A 105 11.76 -0.22 1.48
N ALA A 106 10.45 0.02 1.55
CA ALA A 106 9.60 0.19 0.38
C ALA A 106 10.02 1.42 -0.44
N ALA A 107 10.23 2.56 0.21
CA ALA A 107 10.69 3.81 -0.41
C ALA A 107 12.06 3.64 -1.08
N ASN A 108 13.03 3.04 -0.38
CA ASN A 108 14.36 2.75 -0.95
C ASN A 108 14.27 1.82 -2.17
N CYS A 109 13.37 0.83 -2.14
CA CYS A 109 13.14 -0.03 -3.29
C CYS A 109 12.50 0.74 -4.46
N GLU A 110 11.54 1.63 -4.23
CA GLU A 110 10.97 2.48 -5.30
C GLU A 110 12.01 3.43 -5.92
N LEU A 111 12.84 4.06 -5.09
CA LEU A 111 13.96 4.89 -5.54
C LEU A 111 14.95 4.08 -6.39
N SER A 112 15.33 2.89 -5.94
CA SER A 112 16.24 2.02 -6.68
C SER A 112 15.67 1.62 -8.05
N GLU A 113 14.38 1.24 -8.11
CA GLU A 113 13.74 0.91 -9.40
C GLU A 113 13.61 2.14 -10.32
N ARG A 114 13.30 3.33 -9.79
CA ARG A 114 13.30 4.58 -10.56
C ARG A 114 14.68 4.92 -11.13
N VAL A 115 15.75 4.73 -10.35
CA VAL A 115 17.13 4.94 -10.81
C VAL A 115 17.48 3.96 -11.92
N LYS A 116 17.13 2.67 -11.78
CA LYS A 116 17.32 1.66 -12.84
C LYS A 116 16.55 2.00 -14.11
N ALA A 117 15.31 2.48 -13.98
CA ALA A 117 14.48 2.87 -15.11
C ALA A 117 15.04 4.10 -15.87
N ARG A 118 15.66 5.05 -15.16
CA ARG A 118 16.34 6.21 -15.77
C ARG A 118 17.69 5.91 -16.41
N ALA A 119 18.32 4.81 -16.01
CA ALA A 119 19.62 4.37 -16.53
C ALA A 119 19.52 3.48 -17.78
N ARG A 120 18.29 3.18 -18.23
CA ARG A 120 17.98 2.47 -19.48
C ARG A 120 17.51 3.47 -20.52
#